data_AF-A0A9C9F8K5-F1
#
_entry.id   AF-A0A9C9F8K5-F1
#
_cell.length_a   1.000
_cell.length_b   1.000
_cell.length_c   1.000
_cell.angle_alpha   90.00
_cell.angle_beta   90.00
_cell.angle_gamma   90.00
#
_symmetry.space_group_name_H-M   'P 1'
#
loop_
_entity.id
_entity.type
_entity.pdbx_description
1 polymer ?
#
loop_
_entity_poly.entity_id
_entity_poly.type
_entity_poly.pdbx_seq_one_letter_code
_entity_poly.pdbx_strand_id
1 'polypeptide(L)' 'VEVSALRIEENSPLVGKTLAQTDLRRKFGVTVVAIRRNSQILSNPDGDSQIRAGDVLLVLGSPEKIAAVSGLFYP' A
#
# COMPACT_ATOMS: atom_id res chain seq x y z
N VAL A 1 9.90 -4.36 -13.35
CA VAL A 1 9.09 -4.22 -12.11
C VAL A 1 10.04 -4.10 -10.95
N GLU A 2 9.73 -3.21 -10.02
CA GLU A 2 10.53 -2.93 -8.83
C GLU A 2 9.65 -2.98 -7.58
N VAL A 3 10.31 -3.04 -6.43
CA VAL A 3 9.67 -3.00 -5.12
C VAL A 3 10.01 -1.66 -4.46
N SER A 4 8.99 -0.95 -4.02
CA SER A 4 9.14 0.29 -3.25
C SER A 4 8.42 0.19 -1.91
N ALA A 5 8.98 0.83 -0.89
CA ALA A 5 8.39 0.91 0.44
C ALA A 5 7.72 2.28 0.61
N LEU A 6 6.39 2.28 0.73
CA LEU A 6 5.60 3.50 0.86
C LEU A 6 4.94 3.55 2.24
N ARG A 7 5.16 4.66 2.96
CA ARG A 7 4.55 4.89 4.27
C ARG A 7 3.17 5.52 4.10
N ILE A 8 2.20 5.05 4.89
CA ILE A 8 0.87 5.65 5.00
C ILE A 8 0.92 6.77 6.02
N GLU A 9 0.75 8.00 5.55
CA GLU A 9 0.59 9.18 6.41
C GLU A 9 -0.80 9.19 7.06
N GLU A 10 -0.93 9.90 8.18
CA GLU A 10 -2.18 9.94 8.97
C GLU A 10 -3.40 10.40 8.16
N ASN A 11 -3.18 11.32 7.22
CA ASN A 11 -4.25 11.89 6.38
C ASN A 11 -4.44 11.16 5.05
N SER A 12 -3.77 10.02 4.85
CA SER A 12 -3.92 9.24 3.61
C SER A 12 -5.37 8.79 3.41
N PRO A 13 -5.94 8.92 2.19
CA PRO A 13 -7.27 8.40 1.87
C PRO A 13 -7.38 6.87 1.90
N LEU A 14 -6.27 6.17 2.14
CA LEU A 14 -6.20 4.72 2.30
C LEU A 14 -6.40 4.27 3.75
N VAL A 15 -6.24 5.17 4.73
CA VAL A 15 -6.40 4.85 6.15
C VAL A 15 -7.82 4.32 6.42
N GLY A 16 -7.89 3.16 7.09
CA GLY A 16 -9.15 2.51 7.46
C GLY A 16 -9.75 1.63 6.35
N LYS A 17 -9.25 1.70 5.11
CA LYS A 17 -9.70 0.82 4.02
C LYS A 17 -8.99 -0.52 4.03
N THR A 18 -9.64 -1.55 3.53
CA THR A 18 -9.00 -2.84 3.23
C THR A 18 -8.30 -2.81 1.87
N LEU A 19 -7.33 -3.71 1.65
CA LEU A 19 -6.67 -3.82 0.35
C LEU A 19 -7.67 -4.03 -0.80
N ALA A 20 -8.72 -4.83 -0.59
CA ALA A 20 -9.79 -5.03 -1.57
C ALA A 20 -10.56 -3.73 -1.88
N GLN A 21 -10.87 -2.91 -0.86
CA GLN A 21 -11.58 -1.64 -1.04
C GLN A 21 -10.75 -0.59 -1.82
N THR A 22 -9.43 -0.61 -1.64
CA THR A 22 -8.54 0.30 -2.38
C THR A 22 -8.41 -0.06 -3.86
N ASP A 23 -8.55 -1.34 -4.17
CA ASP A 23 -8.42 -1.91 -5.52
C ASP A 23 -7.10 -1.53 -6.22
N LEU A 24 -6.02 -1.43 -5.43
CA LEU A 24 -4.69 -0.97 -5.86
C LEU A 24 -4.18 -1.72 -7.10
N ARG A 25 -4.40 -3.04 -7.12
CA ARG A 25 -3.94 -3.90 -8.22
C ARG A 25 -4.70 -3.66 -9.51
N ARG A 26 -6.03 -3.53 -9.48
CA ARG A 26 -6.81 -3.33 -10.71
C ARG A 26 -6.78 -1.88 -11.18
N LYS A 27 -6.88 -0.91 -10.28
CA LYS A 27 -6.94 0.52 -10.63
C LYS A 27 -5.59 1.12 -10.98
N PHE A 28 -4.53 0.77 -10.23
CA PHE A 28 -3.22 1.41 -10.34
C PHE A 28 -2.15 0.45 -10.85
N GLY A 29 -2.46 -0.84 -10.99
CA GLY A 29 -1.51 -1.84 -11.48
C GLY A 29 -0.35 -2.11 -10.53
N VAL A 30 -0.54 -1.84 -9.24
CA VAL A 30 0.44 -2.09 -8.18
C VAL A 30 -0.05 -3.16 -7.20
N THR A 31 0.86 -3.99 -6.71
CA THR A 31 0.51 -5.09 -5.79
C THR A 31 1.20 -4.89 -4.45
N VAL A 32 0.44 -4.98 -3.36
CA VAL A 32 1.00 -4.98 -2.01
C VAL A 32 1.48 -6.39 -1.69
N VAL A 33 2.77 -6.55 -1.40
CA VAL A 33 3.38 -7.86 -1.10
C VAL A 33 3.64 -8.07 0.39
N ALA A 34 3.78 -6.98 1.14
CA ALA A 34 3.87 -7.01 2.60
C ALA A 34 3.40 -5.68 3.20
N ILE A 35 2.92 -5.76 4.44
CA ILE A 35 2.64 -4.59 5.29
C ILE A 35 3.54 -4.70 6.52
N ARG A 36 4.44 -3.74 6.70
CA ARG A 36 5.16 -3.58 7.97
C ARG A 36 4.39 -2.64 8.87
N ARG A 37 4.02 -3.14 10.04
CA ARG A 37 3.28 -2.42 11.07
C ARG A 37 4.04 -2.50 12.38
N ASN A 38 4.58 -1.38 12.84
CA ASN A 38 5.45 -1.33 14.01
C ASN A 38 6.62 -2.32 13.85
N SER A 39 6.72 -3.30 14.75
CA SER A 39 7.73 -4.37 14.75
C SER A 39 7.27 -5.65 14.05
N GLN A 40 6.08 -5.67 13.45
CA GLN A 40 5.51 -6.85 12.78
C GLN A 40 5.50 -6.67 11.27
N ILE A 41 5.62 -7.80 10.56
CA ILE A 41 5.48 -7.88 9.11
C ILE A 41 4.32 -8.83 8.81
N LEU A 42 3.27 -8.31 8.17
CA LEU A 42 2.23 -9.10 7.53
C LEU A 42 2.68 -9.42 6.11
N SER A 43 3.17 -10.63 5.90
CA SER A 43 3.56 -11.14 4.59
C SER A 43 2.34 -11.61 3.81
N ASN A 44 2.31 -11.31 2.51
CA ASN A 44 1.22 -11.68 1.60
C ASN A 44 -0.18 -11.33 2.16
N PRO A 45 -0.44 -10.04 2.44
CA PRO A 45 -1.73 -9.61 2.98
C PRO A 45 -2.85 -9.91 1.99
N ASP A 46 -3.99 -10.31 2.52
CA ASP A 46 -5.19 -10.60 1.75
C ASP A 46 -6.05 -9.35 1.50
N GLY A 47 -7.16 -9.52 0.79
CA GLY A 47 -8.08 -8.43 0.50
C GLY A 47 -8.72 -7.78 1.73
N ASP A 48 -8.80 -8.50 2.85
CA ASP A 48 -9.44 -8.06 4.10
C ASP A 48 -8.47 -7.32 5.02
N SER A 49 -7.17 -7.37 4.72
CA SER A 49 -6.13 -6.65 5.45
C SER A 49 -6.39 -5.14 5.42
N GLN A 50 -6.71 -4.59 6.59
CA GLN A 50 -6.98 -3.15 6.78
C GLN A 50 -5.68 -2.36 6.86
N ILE A 51 -5.61 -1.26 6.10
CA ILE A 51 -4.52 -0.29 6.09
C ILE A 51 -4.68 0.67 7.27
N ARG A 52 -3.58 0.94 7.99
CA ARG A 52 -3.52 1.85 9.13
C ARG A 52 -2.50 2.95 8.89
N ALA A 53 -2.73 4.11 9.51
CA ALA A 53 -1.73 5.16 9.57
C ALA A 53 -0.42 4.63 10.17
N GLY A 54 0.70 5.05 9.60
CA GLY A 54 2.04 4.61 9.99
C GLY A 54 2.48 3.27 9.40
N ASP A 55 1.59 2.52 8.75
CA ASP A 55 1.97 1.31 8.01
C ASP A 55 2.98 1.64 6.91
N VAL A 56 3.90 0.71 6.65
CA VAL A 56 4.76 0.75 5.47
C VAL A 56 4.38 -0.42 4.56
N LEU A 57 3.84 -0.10 3.40
CA LEU A 57 3.48 -1.09 2.39
C LEU A 57 4.67 -1.30 1.46
N LEU A 58 5.09 -2.56 1.30
CA LEU A 58 5.94 -2.95 0.19
C LEU A 58 5.05 -3.15 -1.04
N VAL A 59 5.30 -2.35 -2.06
CA VAL A 59 4.51 -2.30 -3.28
C VAL A 59 5.37 -2.71 -4.47
N LEU A 60 4.88 -3.67 -5.23
CA LEU A 60 5.48 -4.15 -6.48
C LEU A 60 4.74 -3.53 -7.67
N GLY A 61 5.48 -2.94 -8.60
CA GLY A 61 4.93 -2.30 -9.80
C GLY A 61 6.00 -1.87 -10.80
N SER A 62 5.60 -1.20 -11.89
CA SER A 62 6.57 -0.44 -12.68
C SER A 62 6.83 0.91 -12.00
N PRO A 63 8.00 1.53 -12.19
CA PRO A 63 8.32 2.81 -11.55
C PRO A 63 7.25 3.89 -11.81
N GLU A 64 6.72 3.93 -13.04
CA GLU A 64 5.69 4.90 -13.45
C GLU A 64 4.37 4.69 -12.68
N LYS A 65 3.97 3.43 -12.48
CA LYS A 65 2.75 3.09 -11.73
C LYS A 65 2.90 3.36 -10.23
N ILE A 66 4.07 3.08 -9.69
CA ILE A 66 4.38 3.38 -8.28
C ILE A 66 4.36 4.90 -8.06
N ALA A 67 4.97 5.68 -8.94
CA ALA A 67 4.93 7.14 -8.88
C ALA A 67 3.50 7.69 -9.02
N ALA A 68 2.68 7.11 -9.90
CA ALA A 68 1.30 7.56 -10.09
C ALA A 68 0.40 7.35 -8.86
N VAL A 69 0.69 6.35 -8.02
CA VAL A 69 -0.12 6.01 -6.84
C VAL A 69 0.43 6.60 -5.55
N SER A 70 1.68 7.07 -5.53
CA SER A 70 2.39 7.45 -4.31
C SER A 70 1.70 8.60 -3.56
N GLY A 71 1.04 9.53 -4.26
CA GLY A 71 0.24 10.60 -3.65
C GLY A 71 -0.97 10.11 -2.83
N LEU A 72 -1.40 8.85 -2.98
CA LEU A 72 -2.40 8.26 -2.08
C LEU A 72 -1.82 7.88 -0.72
N PHE A 73 -0.50 7.68 -0.63
CA PHE A 73 0.18 7.23 0.60
C PHE A 73 0.61 8.43 1.46
N TYR A 74 1.02 9.53 0.82
CA TYR A 74 1.40 10.78 1.44
C TYR A 74 0.80 11.96 0.65
N PRO A 75 -0.49 12.30 0.88
CA PRO A 75 -1.13 13.42 0.18
C PRO A 75 -0.46 14.77 0.46
#